data_AF-A0A0Q7GLY2-F1
#
_entry.id   AF-A0A0Q7GLY2-F1
#
_cell.length_a   1.000
_cell.length_b   1.000
_cell.length_c   1.000
_cell.angle_alpha   90.00
_cell.angle_beta   90.00
_cell.angle_gamma   90.00
#
_symmetry.space_group_name_H-M   'P 1'
#
loop_
_entity.id
_entity.type
_entity.pdbx_description
1 polymer ?
#
loop_
_entity_poly.entity_id
_entity_poly.type
_entity_poly.pdbx_seq_one_letter_code
_entity_poly.pdbx_strand_id
1 'polypeptide(L)' 'MKTKIKLIAALKIWVVIYPSITLLLYLLGKSSLILPLYLKTLLLTLTLVPWIIFVGVPFVDFIIRQASKKDNKQQL' A
#
# COMPACT_ATOMS: atom_id res chain seq x y z
N MET A 1 -2.19 24.90 -8.89
CA MET A 1 -2.49 24.28 -7.57
C MET A 1 -3.00 22.82 -7.64
N LYS A 2 -3.53 22.32 -8.78
CA LYS A 2 -4.12 20.95 -8.87
C LYS A 2 -3.10 19.80 -8.99
N THR A 3 -1.91 20.04 -9.53
CA THR A 3 -0.91 18.99 -9.81
C THR A 3 -0.24 18.45 -8.56
N LYS A 4 0.09 19.33 -7.60
CA LYS A 4 0.75 18.92 -6.35
C LYS A 4 -0.11 17.95 -5.53
N ILE A 5 -1.42 18.21 -5.44
CA ILE A 5 -2.37 17.34 -4.72
C ILE A 5 -2.48 15.97 -5.39
N LYS A 6 -2.58 15.93 -6.73
CA LYS A 6 -2.62 14.68 -7.50
C LYS A 6 -1.32 13.87 -7.35
N LEU A 7 -0.16 14.54 -7.36
CA LEU A 7 1.14 13.90 -7.20
C LEU A 7 1.25 13.24 -5.81
N ILE A 8 0.85 13.95 -4.75
CA ILE A 8 0.87 13.41 -3.38
C ILE A 8 -0.06 12.20 -3.25
N ALA A 9 -1.26 12.25 -3.84
CA ALA A 9 -2.18 11.11 -3.84
C ALA A 9 -1.59 9.90 -4.58
N ALA A 10 -0.97 10.12 -5.74
CA ALA A 10 -0.30 9.06 -6.50
C ALA A 10 0.86 8.44 -5.73
N LEU A 11 1.69 9.27 -5.07
CA LEU A 11 2.80 8.81 -4.22
C LEU A 11 2.33 7.98 -3.03
N LYS A 12 1.25 8.39 -2.36
CA LYS A 12 0.66 7.62 -1.26
C LYS A 12 0.26 6.22 -1.72
N ILE A 13 -0.46 6.14 -2.83
CA ILE A 13 -0.90 4.86 -3.41
C ILE A 13 0.32 4.03 -3.83
N TRP A 14 1.34 4.65 -4.45
CA TRP A 14 2.58 4.00 -4.87
C TRP A 14 3.32 3.35 -3.69
N VAL A 15 3.52 4.09 -2.59
CA VAL A 15 4.19 3.59 -1.38
C VAL A 15 3.43 2.43 -0.74
N VAL A 16 2.11 2.34 -0.90
CA VAL A 16 1.32 1.19 -0.42
C VAL A 16 1.44 -0.01 -1.34
N ILE A 17 1.34 0.19 -2.66
CA ILE A 17 1.25 -0.88 -3.64
C ILE A 17 2.53 -1.72 -3.70
N TYR A 18 3.69 -1.10 -3.95
CA TYR A 18 4.91 -1.85 -4.26
C TYR A 18 5.39 -2.74 -3.10
N PRO A 19 5.41 -2.27 -1.84
CA PRO A 19 5.72 -3.13 -0.70
C PRO A 19 4.69 -4.24 -0.51
N SER A 20 3.39 -3.96 -0.70
CA SER A 20 2.32 -4.96 -0.54
C SER A 20 2.42 -6.06 -1.59
N ILE A 21 2.66 -5.70 -2.86
CA ILE A 21 2.88 -6.66 -3.95
C ILE A 21 4.10 -7.52 -3.64
N THR A 22 5.22 -6.90 -3.25
CA THR A 22 6.47 -7.61 -2.96
C THR A 22 6.28 -8.60 -1.81
N LEU A 23 5.60 -8.18 -0.73
CA LEU A 23 5.35 -9.01 0.44
C LEU A 23 4.41 -10.19 0.11
N LEU A 24 3.31 -9.94 -0.59
CA LEU A 24 2.38 -11.00 -1.00
C LEU A 24 3.02 -11.94 -2.02
N LEU A 25 3.81 -11.44 -2.98
CA LEU A 25 4.58 -12.29 -3.89
C LEU A 25 5.61 -13.15 -3.17
N TYR A 26 6.29 -12.60 -2.16
CA TYR A 26 7.24 -13.36 -1.36
C TYR A 26 6.56 -14.48 -0.57
N LEU A 27 5.41 -14.19 0.06
CA LEU A 27 4.61 -15.18 0.78
C LEU A 27 4.05 -16.26 -0.17
N LEU A 28 3.52 -15.86 -1.32
CA LEU A 28 2.93 -16.78 -2.30
C LEU A 28 3.99 -17.57 -3.09
N GLY A 29 5.18 -16.99 -3.27
CA GLY A 29 6.34 -17.62 -3.88
C GLY A 29 7.00 -18.66 -2.97
N LYS A 30 6.96 -18.45 -1.66
CA LYS A 30 7.36 -19.46 -0.66
C LYS A 30 6.33 -20.55 -0.42
N SER A 31 5.14 -20.45 -0.99
CA SER A 31 4.13 -21.49 -0.87
C SER A 31 4.59 -22.74 -1.62
N SER A 32 4.69 -23.87 -0.91
CA SER A 32 5.06 -25.18 -1.46
C SER A 32 4.04 -25.73 -2.48
N LEU A 33 2.92 -25.03 -2.68
CA LEU A 33 1.92 -25.37 -3.67
C LEU A 33 2.37 -24.94 -5.07
N ILE A 34 2.57 -25.93 -5.94
CA ILE A 34 2.81 -25.75 -7.38
C ILE A 34 1.49 -25.31 -8.04
N LEU A 35 1.09 -24.05 -7.82
CA LEU A 35 -0.04 -23.46 -8.52
C LEU A 35 0.40 -22.90 -9.89
N PRO A 36 -0.40 -23.10 -10.95
CA PRO A 36 -0.28 -22.37 -12.21
C PRO A 36 -0.22 -20.86 -11.99
N LEU A 37 0.54 -20.16 -12.85
CA LEU A 37 0.78 -18.72 -12.72
C LEU A 37 -0.52 -17.90 -12.63
N TYR A 38 -1.54 -18.24 -13.43
CA TYR A 38 -2.81 -17.51 -13.44
C TYR A 38 -3.57 -17.62 -12.10
N LEU A 39 -3.51 -18.78 -11.42
CA LEU A 39 -4.14 -18.95 -10.10
C LEU A 39 -3.38 -18.20 -9.01
N LYS A 40 -2.03 -18.19 -9.08
CA LYS A 40 -1.22 -17.37 -8.16
C LYS A 40 -1.54 -15.90 -8.31
N THR A 41 -1.64 -15.41 -9.55
CA THR A 41 -2.01 -14.03 -9.83
C THR A 41 -3.43 -13.72 -9.36
N LEU A 42 -4.39 -14.64 -9.54
CA LEU A 42 -5.75 -14.46 -9.04
C LEU A 42 -5.79 -14.32 -7.51
N LEU A 43 -5.11 -15.21 -6.78
CA LEU A 43 -5.05 -15.13 -5.32
C LEU A 43 -4.33 -13.85 -4.85
N LEU A 44 -3.25 -13.48 -5.54
CA LEU A 44 -2.51 -12.26 -5.28
C LEU A 44 -3.43 -11.04 -5.42
N THR A 45 -4.15 -10.88 -6.53
CA THR A 45 -5.00 -9.71 -6.75
C THR A 45 -6.23 -9.70 -5.85
N LEU A 46 -6.86 -10.87 -5.63
CA LEU A 46 -8.01 -11.00 -4.74
C LEU A 46 -7.67 -10.61 -3.29
N THR A 47 -6.43 -10.83 -2.86
CA THR A 47 -5.94 -10.43 -1.54
C THR A 47 -5.45 -8.99 -1.54
N LEU A 48 -4.66 -8.61 -2.54
CA LEU A 48 -3.97 -7.33 -2.63
C LEU A 48 -4.94 -6.16 -2.76
N VAL A 49 -5.98 -6.27 -3.58
CA VAL A 49 -6.94 -5.18 -3.83
C VAL A 49 -7.68 -4.77 -2.55
N PRO A 50 -8.38 -5.69 -1.83
CA PRO A 50 -9.03 -5.32 -0.58
C PRO A 50 -8.01 -4.89 0.48
N TRP A 51 -6.82 -5.50 0.53
CA TRP A 51 -5.76 -5.07 1.44
C TRP A 51 -5.38 -3.60 1.25
N ILE A 52 -5.14 -3.18 0.01
CA ILE A 52 -4.76 -1.79 -0.29
C ILE A 52 -5.89 -0.83 0.06
N ILE A 53 -7.14 -1.16 -0.31
CA ILE A 53 -8.29 -0.26 -0.16
C ILE A 53 -8.68 -0.10 1.32
N PHE A 54 -8.77 -1.20 2.06
CA PHE A 54 -9.28 -1.17 3.44
C PHE A 54 -8.20 -0.95 4.50
N VAL A 55 -6.95 -1.33 4.22
CA VAL A 55 -5.86 -1.27 5.21
C VAL A 55 -4.75 -0.36 4.74
N GLY A 56 -4.15 -0.63 3.58
CA GLY A 56 -2.92 0.01 3.12
C GLY A 56 -3.04 1.54 2.98
N VAL A 57 -4.03 2.02 2.21
CA VAL A 57 -4.24 3.46 1.98
C VAL A 57 -4.65 4.19 3.27
N PRO A 58 -5.65 3.72 4.04
CA PRO A 58 -6.01 4.34 5.31
C PRO A 58 -4.85 4.39 6.32
N PHE A 59 -4.01 3.36 6.36
CA PHE A 59 -2.86 3.30 7.26
C PHE A 59 -1.78 4.33 6.89
N VAL A 60 -1.42 4.45 5.61
CA VAL A 60 -0.46 5.47 5.16
C VAL A 60 -1.01 6.88 5.35
N ASP A 61 -2.31 7.08 5.12
CA ASP A 61 -2.96 8.35 5.42
C ASP A 61 -2.90 8.70 6.92
N PHE A 62 -3.07 7.72 7.79
CA PHE A 62 -2.95 7.89 9.24
C PHE A 62 -1.52 8.27 9.64
N ILE A 63 -0.49 7.58 9.12
CA ILE A 63 0.92 7.90 9.40
C ILE A 63 1.25 9.33 8.96
N ILE A 64 0.85 9.70 7.75
CA ILE A 64 1.14 11.04 7.21
C ILE A 64 0.46 12.13 8.04
N ARG A 65 -0.81 11.92 8.44
CA ARG A 65 -1.51 12.85 9.34
C ARG A 65 -0.80 12.99 10.68
N GLN A 66 -0.28 11.89 11.23
CA GLN A 66 0.43 11.90 12.50
C GLN A 66 1.78 12.62 12.40
N ALA A 67 2.52 12.41 11.30
CA ALA A 67 3.76 13.11 11.01
C ALA A 67 3.53 14.63 10.88
N SER A 68 2.53 15.08 10.10
CA SER A 68 2.22 16.51 9.98
C SER A 68 1.70 17.14 11.28
N LYS A 69 1.04 16.39 12.17
CA LYS A 69 0.59 16.92 13.47
C LYS A 69 1.76 17.22 14.42
N LYS A 70 2.91 16.56 14.22
CA LYS A 70 4.11 16.74 15.05
C LYS A 70 4.82 18.06 14.77
N ASP A 71 4.84 18.53 13.52
CA ASP A 71 5.45 19.82 13.15
C ASP A 71 4.77 21.01 13.82
N ASN A 72 3.45 20.96 14.01
CA ASN A 72 2.70 22.07 14.60
C ASN A 72 2.80 22.14 16.15
N LYS A 73 3.43 21.15 16.78
CA LYS A 73 3.57 21.08 18.25
C LYS A 73 4.96 21.48 18.75
N GLN A 74 5.91 21.75 17.84
CA GLN A 74 7.27 22.21 18.17
C GLN A 74 7.46 23.72 17.98
N GLN A 75 6.41 24.46 17.61
CA GLN A 75 6.44 25.92 17.41
C GLN A 75 5.61 26.72 18.42
N LEU A 76 5.26 26.13 19.57
CA LEU A 76 4.52 26.79 20.65
C LEU A 76 5.24 26.65 21.97
#